data_AF-A0A4Y9Y0D7-F1
#
_entry.id   AF-A0A4Y9Y0D7-F1
#
_cell.length_a   1.000
_cell.length_b   1.000
_cell.length_c   1.000
_cell.angle_alpha   90.00
_cell.angle_beta   90.00
_cell.angle_gamma   90.00
#
_symmetry.space_group_name_H-M   'P 1'
#
loop_
_entity.id
_entity.type
_entity.pdbx_description
1 polymer ?
#
loop_
_entity_poly.entity_id
_entity_poly.type
_entity_poly.pdbx_seq_one_letter_code
_entity_poly.pdbx_strand_id
1 'polypeptide(L)'
;MCLIFLQAVAQNVERALAKFPEETRSDVVLLFSAHSLPMSVVNRGDPYVPEVSASVSAVMDRLGHSNPYRLVWQSQVGPSAWMGMQTNDALKGLARLGRKRAILIPIAFTSDHIETLYELDLEYAREAQEHGMEVVRAESLNESPVFIRALADLAATHLRDVSAGKTGPTSVQMGLRCPGCTNATCGQHKTWFARGGR
;
A
#
# COMPACT_ATOMS: atom_id res chain seq x y z
N MET A 1 0.96 -15.11 4.00
CA MET A 1 1.31 -13.68 3.96
C MET A 1 2.71 -13.52 4.54
N CYS A 2 3.59 -12.70 3.94
CA CYS A 2 4.96 -12.53 4.42
C CYS A 2 4.97 -11.66 5.68
N LEU A 3 5.08 -12.29 6.85
CA LEU A 3 5.04 -11.61 8.16
C LEU A 3 6.17 -10.56 8.29
N ILE A 4 7.30 -10.79 7.63
CA ILE A 4 8.48 -9.91 7.69
C ILE A 4 8.27 -8.62 6.89
N PHE A 5 7.53 -8.68 5.77
CA PHE A 5 7.15 -7.47 5.03
C PHE A 5 6.26 -6.56 5.90
N LEU A 6 5.24 -7.13 6.55
CA LEU A 6 4.35 -6.37 7.43
C LEU A 6 5.11 -5.76 8.62
N GLN A 7 6.10 -6.49 9.14
CA GLN A 7 6.98 -5.97 10.17
C GLN A 7 7.78 -4.76 9.69
N ALA A 8 8.33 -4.79 8.47
CA ALA A 8 9.09 -3.66 7.93
C ALA A 8 8.22 -2.41 7.81
N VAL A 9 6.99 -2.54 7.30
CA VAL A 9 6.04 -1.43 7.20
C VAL A 9 5.66 -0.91 8.60
N ALA A 10 5.30 -1.80 9.53
CA ALA A 10 4.95 -1.42 10.91
C ALA A 10 6.08 -0.65 11.60
N GLN A 11 7.33 -1.09 11.45
CA GLN A 11 8.49 -0.38 12.00
C GLN A 11 8.64 1.04 11.42
N ASN A 12 8.36 1.23 10.13
CA ASN A 12 8.41 2.57 9.52
C ASN A 12 7.30 3.46 10.08
N VAL A 13 6.11 2.91 10.33
CA VAL A 13 4.99 3.62 10.98
C VAL A 13 5.33 3.98 12.42
N GLU A 14 5.88 3.05 13.20
CA GLU A 14 6.32 3.29 14.59
C GLU A 14 7.38 4.41 14.66
N ARG A 15 8.37 4.40 13.75
CA ARG A 15 9.37 5.48 13.65
C ARG A 15 8.75 6.82 13.26
N ALA A 16 7.74 6.83 12.40
CA ALA A 16 7.02 8.06 12.05
C ALA A 16 6.17 8.58 13.23
N LEU A 17 5.50 7.70 13.97
CA LEU A 17 4.76 8.05 15.20
C LEU A 17 5.67 8.64 16.27
N ALA A 18 6.92 8.14 16.39
CA ALA A 18 7.90 8.66 17.34
C ALA A 18 8.31 10.13 17.06
N LYS A 19 8.04 10.66 15.86
CA LYS A 19 8.28 12.08 15.53
C LYS A 19 7.27 13.02 16.21
N PHE A 20 6.13 12.50 16.67
CA PHE A 20 5.12 13.27 17.41
C PHE A 20 5.32 13.17 18.92
N PRO A 21 4.94 14.22 19.69
CA PRO A 21 4.92 14.19 21.16
C PRO A 21 4.04 13.05 21.69
N GLU A 22 4.48 12.38 22.75
CA GLU A 22 3.83 11.18 23.30
C GLU A 22 2.36 11.42 23.68
N GLU A 23 2.06 12.61 24.18
CA GLU A 23 0.76 13.09 24.67
C GLU A 23 -0.26 13.23 23.54
N THR A 24 0.21 13.35 22.30
CA THR A 24 -0.64 13.55 21.12
C THR A 24 -0.52 12.40 20.11
N ARG A 25 0.39 11.45 20.36
CA ARG A 25 0.73 10.37 19.44
C ARG A 25 -0.45 9.43 19.16
N SER A 26 -1.32 9.20 20.15
CA SER A 26 -2.52 8.37 19.99
C SER A 26 -3.58 8.99 19.07
N ASP A 27 -3.58 10.32 18.93
CA ASP A 27 -4.57 11.05 18.12
C ASP A 27 -4.18 11.16 16.63
N VAL A 28 -2.95 10.77 16.30
CA VAL A 28 -2.42 10.80 14.93
C VAL A 28 -3.20 9.83 14.05
N VAL A 29 -3.69 10.32 12.91
CA VAL A 29 -4.42 9.50 11.93
C VAL A 29 -3.44 8.86 10.94
N LEU A 30 -3.51 7.55 10.77
CA LEU A 30 -2.70 6.82 9.80
C LEU A 30 -3.41 6.79 8.44
N LEU A 31 -2.84 7.46 7.44
CA LEU A 31 -3.34 7.46 6.06
C LEU A 31 -2.44 6.58 5.21
N PHE A 32 -2.89 5.34 4.98
CA PHE A 32 -2.26 4.44 4.02
C PHE A 32 -2.61 4.94 2.62
N SER A 33 -1.61 5.41 1.89
CA SER A 33 -1.77 5.95 0.54
C SER A 33 -1.25 4.96 -0.49
N ALA A 34 -2.09 4.65 -1.48
CA ALA A 34 -1.80 3.77 -2.59
C ALA A 34 -2.16 4.46 -3.91
N HIS A 35 -1.46 4.16 -5.00
CA HIS A 35 -1.81 4.76 -6.30
C HIS A 35 -3.22 4.33 -6.71
N SER A 36 -4.06 5.29 -7.09
CA SER A 36 -5.43 5.01 -7.48
C SER A 36 -5.49 4.24 -8.81
N LEU A 37 -6.63 3.63 -9.09
CA LEU A 37 -6.95 3.01 -10.38
C LEU A 37 -8.18 3.67 -10.99
N PRO A 38 -8.26 3.82 -12.33
CA PRO A 38 -9.51 4.17 -12.99
C PRO A 38 -10.62 3.18 -12.61
N MET A 39 -11.83 3.66 -12.37
CA MET A 39 -12.95 2.78 -11.99
C MET A 39 -13.29 1.75 -13.06
N SER A 40 -12.96 2.00 -14.33
CA SER A 40 -13.07 1.00 -15.39
C SER A 40 -12.17 -0.22 -15.16
N VAL A 41 -10.97 -0.02 -14.59
CA VAL A 41 -10.03 -1.10 -14.23
C VAL A 41 -10.53 -1.84 -13.00
N VAL A 42 -10.97 -1.10 -11.97
CA VAL A 42 -11.55 -1.70 -10.75
C VAL A 42 -12.77 -2.55 -11.11
N ASN A 43 -13.71 -1.99 -11.87
CA ASN A 43 -14.96 -2.67 -12.27
C ASN A 43 -14.74 -3.81 -13.27
N ARG A 44 -13.57 -3.88 -13.92
CA ARG A 44 -13.15 -5.07 -14.69
C ARG A 44 -12.90 -6.28 -13.77
N GLY A 45 -12.66 -6.03 -12.49
CA GLY A 45 -12.36 -7.01 -11.44
C GLY A 45 -10.87 -7.18 -11.20
N ASP A 46 -10.14 -6.06 -11.16
CA ASP A 46 -8.72 -6.02 -10.83
C ASP A 46 -8.50 -6.37 -9.33
N PRO A 47 -7.52 -7.23 -8.98
CA PRO A 47 -7.32 -7.70 -7.61
C PRO A 47 -6.60 -6.68 -6.70
N TYR A 48 -6.11 -5.57 -7.24
CA TYR A 48 -5.26 -4.63 -6.50
C TYR A 48 -5.93 -4.06 -5.23
N VAL A 49 -7.17 -3.58 -5.33
CA VAL A 49 -7.89 -2.97 -4.20
C VAL A 49 -8.02 -3.90 -3.00
N PRO A 50 -8.52 -5.15 -3.15
CA PRO A 50 -8.59 -6.08 -2.02
C PRO A 50 -7.21 -6.50 -1.49
N GLU A 51 -6.19 -6.63 -2.32
CA GLU A 51 -4.83 -6.99 -1.88
C GLU A 51 -4.15 -5.87 -1.06
N VAL A 52 -4.30 -4.61 -1.49
CA VAL A 52 -3.85 -3.45 -0.72
C VAL A 52 -4.61 -3.36 0.60
N SER A 53 -5.93 -3.53 0.56
CA SER A 53 -6.78 -3.51 1.77
C SER A 53 -6.38 -4.60 2.78
N ALA A 54 -6.06 -5.80 2.30
CA ALA A 54 -5.56 -6.89 3.14
C ALA A 54 -4.21 -6.57 3.78
N SER A 55 -3.31 -5.92 3.02
CA SER A 55 -2.01 -5.48 3.53
C SER A 55 -2.17 -4.43 4.64
N VAL A 56 -3.04 -3.44 4.44
CA VAL A 56 -3.36 -2.42 5.45
C VAL A 56 -3.91 -3.06 6.72
N SER A 57 -4.90 -3.96 6.59
CA SER A 57 -5.49 -4.66 7.74
C SER A 57 -4.41 -5.40 8.55
N ALA A 58 -3.52 -6.11 7.86
CA ALA A 58 -2.49 -6.90 8.53
C ALA A 58 -1.40 -6.03 9.19
N VAL A 59 -1.09 -4.86 8.63
CA VAL A 59 -0.22 -3.87 9.30
C VAL A 59 -0.90 -3.33 10.56
N MET A 60 -2.18 -3.00 10.49
CA MET A 60 -2.92 -2.48 11.65
C MET A 60 -3.08 -3.51 12.78
N ASP A 61 -3.29 -4.78 12.44
CA ASP A 61 -3.27 -5.89 13.42
C ASP A 61 -1.90 -5.98 14.11
N ARG A 62 -0.80 -5.82 13.37
CA ARG A 62 0.56 -5.83 13.92
C ARG A 62 0.86 -4.62 14.80
N LEU A 63 0.23 -3.48 14.54
CA LEU A 63 0.31 -2.26 15.36
C LEU A 63 -0.64 -2.30 16.56
N GLY A 64 -1.44 -3.36 16.72
CA GLY A 64 -2.41 -3.49 17.80
C GLY A 64 -3.54 -2.46 17.75
N HIS A 65 -3.84 -1.93 16.55
CA HIS A 65 -4.85 -0.88 16.34
C HIS A 65 -4.66 0.35 17.25
N SER A 66 -3.40 0.73 17.52
CA SER A 66 -3.05 1.84 18.42
C SER A 66 -3.57 3.21 17.98
N ASN A 67 -3.86 3.37 16.68
CA ASN A 67 -4.23 4.63 16.05
C ASN A 67 -5.38 4.43 15.05
N PRO A 68 -6.24 5.44 14.85
CA PRO A 68 -7.23 5.41 13.79
C PRO A 68 -6.57 5.47 12.41
N TYR A 69 -7.12 4.76 11.43
CA TYR A 69 -6.57 4.72 10.08
C TYR A 69 -7.60 4.81 8.97
N ARG A 70 -7.16 5.17 7.77
CA ARG A 70 -7.89 5.04 6.51
C ARG A 70 -6.94 4.59 5.40
N LEU A 71 -7.48 3.82 4.45
CA LEU A 71 -6.87 3.60 3.13
C LEU A 71 -7.42 4.67 2.18
N VAL A 72 -6.52 5.42 1.57
CA VAL A 72 -6.78 6.49 0.62
C VAL A 72 -5.95 6.27 -0.64
N TRP A 73 -6.32 6.97 -1.71
CA TRP A 73 -5.73 6.76 -3.02
C TRP A 73 -5.13 8.06 -3.56
N GLN A 74 -4.04 7.98 -4.30
CA GLN A 74 -3.32 9.15 -4.82
C GLN A 74 -3.16 9.09 -6.35
N SER A 75 -2.61 10.16 -6.90
CA SER A 75 -2.15 10.23 -8.29
C SER A 75 -3.25 9.96 -9.34
N GLN A 76 -4.48 10.42 -9.07
CA GLN A 76 -5.53 10.47 -10.09
C GLN A 76 -5.12 11.43 -11.22
N VAL A 77 -5.18 10.95 -12.47
CA VAL A 77 -4.90 11.77 -13.66
C VAL A 77 -6.10 11.80 -14.60
N GLY A 78 -6.43 13.00 -15.08
CA GLY A 78 -7.49 13.22 -16.05
C GLY A 78 -8.91 13.17 -15.46
N PRO A 79 -9.93 13.37 -16.31
CA PRO A 79 -11.31 13.64 -15.89
C PRO A 79 -12.15 12.39 -15.59
N SER A 80 -11.63 11.19 -15.88
CA SER A 80 -12.33 9.93 -15.65
C SER A 80 -12.58 9.69 -14.14
N ALA A 81 -13.49 8.77 -13.81
CA ALA A 81 -13.68 8.35 -12.42
C ALA A 81 -12.56 7.40 -11.96
N TRP A 82 -12.04 7.62 -10.75
CA TRP A 82 -10.99 6.84 -10.12
C TRP A 82 -11.42 6.33 -8.74
N MET A 83 -10.71 5.30 -8.25
CA MET A 83 -10.91 4.77 -6.92
C MET A 83 -10.62 5.85 -5.88
N GLY A 84 -11.65 6.23 -5.12
CA GLY A 84 -11.56 7.21 -4.03
C GLY A 84 -11.60 6.55 -2.64
N MET A 85 -11.35 7.28 -1.57
CA MET A 85 -11.13 8.75 -1.47
C MET A 85 -9.73 9.18 -1.92
N GLN A 86 -9.60 10.36 -2.56
CA GLN A 86 -8.29 10.95 -2.90
C GLN A 86 -7.56 11.44 -1.64
N THR A 87 -6.24 11.30 -1.61
CA THR A 87 -5.40 11.54 -0.42
C THR A 87 -5.43 13.00 0.03
N ASN A 88 -5.33 13.94 -0.91
CA ASN A 88 -5.46 15.38 -0.67
C ASN A 88 -6.84 15.74 -0.10
N ASP A 89 -7.92 15.22 -0.69
CA ASP A 89 -9.28 15.48 -0.23
C ASP A 89 -9.55 14.86 1.15
N ALA A 90 -8.95 13.71 1.44
CA ALA A 90 -9.01 13.09 2.76
C ALA A 90 -8.33 13.96 3.82
N LEU A 91 -7.15 14.52 3.53
CA LEU A 91 -6.45 15.46 4.42
C LEU A 91 -7.29 16.71 4.69
N LYS A 92 -7.83 17.36 3.63
CA LYS A 92 -8.75 18.51 3.77
C LYS A 92 -9.97 18.18 4.62
N GLY A 93 -10.59 17.03 4.35
CA GLY A 93 -11.75 16.56 5.09
C GLY A 93 -11.46 16.34 6.56
N LEU A 94 -10.33 15.72 6.89
CA LEU A 94 -9.88 15.49 8.26
C LEU A 94 -9.54 16.81 8.98
N ALA A 95 -8.88 17.75 8.30
CA ALA A 95 -8.60 19.08 8.83
C ALA A 95 -9.88 19.81 9.23
N ARG A 96 -10.89 19.81 8.35
CA ARG A 96 -12.22 20.40 8.60
C ARG A 96 -12.94 19.74 9.79
N LEU A 97 -12.71 18.44 10.00
CA LEU A 97 -13.24 17.68 11.14
C LEU A 97 -12.40 17.85 12.42
N GLY A 98 -11.42 18.75 12.42
CA GLY A 98 -10.62 19.10 13.60
C GLY A 98 -9.42 18.18 13.86
N ARG A 99 -9.13 17.21 12.98
CA ARG A 99 -7.91 16.42 13.09
C ARG A 99 -6.70 17.29 12.78
N LYS A 100 -5.68 17.20 13.62
CA LYS A 100 -4.48 18.05 13.55
C LYS A 100 -3.23 17.33 13.07
N ARG A 101 -3.23 16.00 13.09
CA ARG A 101 -2.03 15.20 12.82
C ARG A 101 -2.33 13.99 11.97
N ALA A 102 -1.50 13.75 10.96
CA ALA A 102 -1.58 12.54 10.15
C ALA A 102 -0.20 12.02 9.76
N ILE A 103 -0.13 10.71 9.52
CA ILE A 103 1.02 10.06 8.87
C ILE A 103 0.58 9.56 7.51
N LEU A 104 1.30 9.96 6.46
CA LEU A 104 1.14 9.40 5.12
C LEU A 104 2.05 8.17 4.99
N ILE A 105 1.46 7.01 4.65
CA ILE A 105 2.14 5.72 4.64
C ILE A 105 2.09 5.16 3.21
N PRO A 106 3.22 5.11 2.47
CA PRO A 106 3.25 4.51 1.15
C PRO A 106 3.12 2.98 1.29
N ILE A 107 1.93 2.44 1.04
CA ILE A 107 1.65 1.01 1.28
C ILE A 107 1.81 0.15 0.02
N ALA A 108 1.71 0.75 -1.16
CA ALA A 108 1.68 0.03 -2.44
C ALA A 108 2.98 0.15 -3.24
N PHE A 109 4.00 0.82 -2.71
CA PHE A 109 5.33 0.92 -3.31
C PHE A 109 6.41 0.75 -2.25
N THR A 110 7.53 0.16 -2.66
CA THR A 110 8.59 -0.27 -1.75
C THR A 110 9.76 0.71 -1.69
N SER A 111 9.86 1.61 -2.65
CA SER A 111 10.99 2.54 -2.78
C SER A 111 10.49 3.95 -3.05
N ASP A 112 11.31 4.95 -2.72
CA ASP A 112 10.99 6.32 -3.07
C ASP A 112 10.94 6.54 -4.59
N HIS A 113 9.97 7.34 -5.01
CA HIS A 113 9.74 7.74 -6.39
C HIS A 113 9.03 9.10 -6.41
N ILE A 114 8.70 9.63 -7.59
CA ILE A 114 8.10 10.95 -7.74
C ILE A 114 6.86 11.14 -6.85
N GLU A 115 6.01 10.12 -6.74
CA GLU A 115 4.77 10.22 -5.95
C GLU A 115 5.04 10.26 -4.43
N THR A 116 6.19 9.80 -3.93
CA THR A 116 6.53 9.95 -2.50
C THR A 116 7.26 11.26 -2.23
N LEU A 117 8.28 11.56 -3.03
CA LEU A 117 9.16 12.71 -2.80
C LEU A 117 8.52 14.05 -3.21
N TYR A 118 7.61 14.04 -4.18
CA TYR A 118 6.94 15.24 -4.65
C TYR A 118 5.50 15.33 -4.13
N GLU A 119 4.65 14.35 -4.43
CA GLU A 119 3.23 14.46 -4.07
C GLU A 119 3.02 14.41 -2.56
N LEU A 120 3.54 13.39 -1.86
CA LEU A 120 3.36 13.28 -0.41
C LEU A 120 4.16 14.36 0.37
N ASP A 121 5.46 14.50 0.10
CA ASP A 121 6.35 15.34 0.90
C ASP A 121 6.24 16.84 0.62
N LEU A 122 5.89 17.23 -0.61
CA LEU A 122 5.80 18.65 -0.99
C LEU A 122 4.36 19.08 -1.17
N GLU A 123 3.59 18.43 -2.03
CA GLU A 123 2.26 18.91 -2.38
C GLU A 123 1.27 18.73 -1.21
N TYR A 124 1.05 17.48 -0.78
CA TYR A 124 0.04 17.16 0.23
C TYR A 124 0.45 17.64 1.62
N ALA A 125 1.73 17.57 1.97
CA ALA A 125 2.21 18.10 3.24
C ALA A 125 2.01 19.62 3.34
N ARG A 126 2.31 20.38 2.27
CA ARG A 126 2.08 21.83 2.25
C ARG A 126 0.60 22.16 2.30
N GLU A 127 -0.22 21.50 1.51
CA GLU A 127 -1.67 21.72 1.49
C GLU A 127 -2.31 21.39 2.84
N ALA A 128 -1.86 20.32 3.50
CA ALA A 128 -2.32 19.99 4.85
C ALA A 128 -1.90 21.05 5.89
N GLN A 129 -0.69 21.61 5.77
CA GLN A 129 -0.22 22.71 6.62
C GLN A 129 -1.06 23.98 6.44
N GLU A 130 -1.45 24.32 5.20
CA GLU A 130 -2.38 25.43 4.92
C GLU A 130 -3.74 25.25 5.61
N HIS A 131 -4.13 24.00 5.86
CA HIS A 131 -5.33 23.64 6.63
C HIS A 131 -5.07 23.38 8.12
N GLY A 132 -3.87 23.70 8.62
CA GLY A 132 -3.52 23.59 10.03
C GLY A 132 -3.30 22.16 10.53
N MET A 133 -2.89 21.25 9.64
CA MET A 133 -2.46 19.89 9.98
C MET A 133 -0.93 19.76 9.94
N GLU A 134 -0.41 19.05 10.93
CA GLU A 134 0.96 18.55 10.94
C GLU A 134 0.95 17.16 10.28
N VAL A 135 1.62 17.04 9.14
CA VAL A 135 1.69 15.79 8.39
C VAL A 135 3.13 15.36 8.24
N VAL A 136 3.39 14.09 8.53
CA VAL A 136 4.70 13.46 8.26
C VAL A 136 4.50 12.23 7.39
N ARG A 137 5.49 11.93 6.56
CA ARG A 137 5.51 10.68 5.80
C ARG A 137 6.29 9.60 6.55
N ALA A 138 5.79 8.37 6.53
CA ALA A 138 6.57 7.19 6.90
C ALA A 138 7.55 6.86 5.78
N GLU A 139 8.81 6.58 6.14
CA GLU A 139 9.84 6.24 5.17
C GLU A 139 9.39 5.08 4.26
N SER A 140 9.82 5.12 3.00
CA SER A 140 9.70 3.98 2.10
C SER A 140 10.58 2.81 2.59
N LEU A 141 10.36 1.60 2.08
CA LEU A 141 11.14 0.44 2.54
C LEU A 141 12.60 0.53 2.11
N ASN A 142 12.90 1.03 0.91
CA ASN A 142 14.26 1.33 0.39
C ASN A 142 15.26 0.20 0.76
N GLU A 143 16.42 0.55 1.34
CA GLU A 143 17.44 -0.40 1.81
C GLU A 143 17.13 -1.08 3.16
N SER A 144 15.88 -1.08 3.65
CA SER A 144 15.51 -1.72 4.92
C SER A 144 16.00 -3.17 4.97
N PRO A 145 16.90 -3.52 5.92
CA PRO A 145 17.40 -4.88 6.03
C PRO A 145 16.29 -5.90 6.31
N VAL A 146 15.23 -5.47 6.99
CA VAL A 146 14.04 -6.29 7.27
C VAL A 146 13.27 -6.57 5.99
N PHE A 147 13.10 -5.56 5.13
CA PHE A 147 12.46 -5.76 3.83
C PHE A 147 13.29 -6.64 2.90
N ILE A 148 14.60 -6.44 2.83
CA ILE A 148 15.52 -7.29 2.04
C ILE A 148 15.42 -8.75 2.50
N ARG A 149 15.37 -8.99 3.82
CA ARG A 149 15.14 -10.34 4.37
C ARG A 149 13.77 -10.90 3.98
N ALA A 150 12.72 -10.08 3.99
CA ALA A 150 11.39 -10.51 3.55
C ALA A 150 11.38 -11.01 2.10
N LEU A 151 12.12 -10.34 1.20
CA LEU A 151 12.28 -10.76 -0.20
C LEU A 151 13.04 -12.09 -0.30
N ALA A 152 14.15 -12.22 0.42
CA ALA A 152 14.96 -13.44 0.45
C ALA A 152 14.14 -14.63 0.96
N ASP A 153 13.39 -14.46 2.05
CA ASP A 153 12.58 -15.53 2.65
C ASP A 153 11.40 -15.92 1.76
N LEU A 154 10.79 -14.95 1.07
CA LEU A 154 9.73 -15.21 0.09
C LEU A 154 10.25 -16.09 -1.05
N ALA A 155 11.38 -15.72 -1.65
CA ALA A 155 12.00 -16.47 -2.74
C ALA A 155 12.46 -17.87 -2.28
N ALA A 156 13.17 -17.95 -1.15
CA ALA A 156 13.65 -19.20 -0.59
C ALA A 156 12.50 -20.16 -0.24
N THR A 157 11.42 -19.63 0.33
CA THR A 157 10.21 -20.41 0.64
C THR A 157 9.54 -20.91 -0.62
N HIS A 158 9.37 -20.04 -1.63
CA HIS A 158 8.79 -20.44 -2.91
C HIS A 158 9.61 -21.57 -3.58
N LEU A 159 10.93 -21.39 -3.71
CA LEU A 159 11.80 -22.38 -4.35
C LEU A 159 11.77 -23.74 -3.63
N ARG A 160 11.84 -23.72 -2.29
CA ARG A 160 11.76 -24.93 -1.47
C ARG A 160 10.42 -25.64 -1.63
N ASP A 161 9.32 -24.90 -1.54
CA ASP A 161 7.98 -25.49 -1.54
C ASP A 161 7.58 -25.99 -2.95
N VAL A 162 8.04 -25.33 -4.02
CA VAL A 162 7.91 -25.83 -5.40
C VAL A 162 8.72 -27.11 -5.60
N SER A 163 9.98 -27.13 -5.16
CA SER A 163 10.85 -28.31 -5.30
C SER A 163 10.32 -29.51 -4.51
N ALA A 164 9.66 -29.26 -3.37
CA ALA A 164 9.01 -30.27 -2.54
C ALA A 164 7.60 -30.64 -3.02
N GLY A 165 7.09 -30.06 -4.12
CA GLY A 165 5.76 -30.33 -4.65
C GLY A 165 4.60 -29.84 -3.78
N LYS A 166 4.84 -28.95 -2.82
CA LYS A 166 3.81 -28.40 -1.92
C LYS A 166 2.96 -27.32 -2.58
N THR A 167 3.53 -26.60 -3.54
CA THR A 167 2.87 -25.54 -4.30
C THR A 167 3.27 -25.61 -5.78
N GLY A 168 2.42 -25.05 -6.64
CA GLY A 168 2.76 -24.81 -8.04
C GLY A 168 3.73 -23.64 -8.23
N PRO A 169 4.18 -23.39 -9.48
CA PRO A 169 5.13 -22.32 -9.82
C PRO A 169 4.54 -20.91 -9.67
N THR A 170 3.24 -20.78 -9.46
CA THR A 170 2.54 -19.51 -9.24
C THR A 170 1.54 -19.63 -8.11
N SER A 171 1.06 -18.48 -7.62
CA SER A 171 -0.12 -18.47 -6.74
C SER A 171 -1.36 -19.02 -7.49
N VAL A 172 -2.32 -19.53 -6.73
CA VAL A 172 -3.64 -19.92 -7.28
C VAL A 172 -4.30 -18.75 -7.99
N GLN A 173 -4.15 -17.54 -7.44
CA GLN A 173 -4.79 -16.34 -7.99
C GLN A 173 -4.19 -15.87 -9.32
N MET A 174 -2.92 -16.22 -9.60
CA MET A 174 -2.33 -15.98 -10.92
C MET A 174 -3.09 -16.72 -12.02
N GLY A 175 -3.74 -17.85 -11.72
CA GLY A 175 -4.54 -18.60 -12.70
C GLY A 175 -5.86 -17.92 -13.10
N LEU A 176 -6.37 -17.00 -12.29
CA LEU A 176 -7.68 -16.37 -12.51
C LEU A 176 -7.52 -15.04 -13.26
N ARG A 177 -8.24 -14.87 -14.38
CA ARG A 177 -8.35 -13.56 -15.05
C ARG A 177 -9.38 -12.69 -14.34
N CYS A 178 -9.25 -11.37 -14.53
CA CYS A 178 -10.34 -10.45 -14.19
C CYS A 178 -11.64 -10.93 -14.86
N PRO A 179 -12.79 -10.96 -14.18
CA PRO A 179 -14.07 -11.35 -14.76
C PRO A 179 -14.43 -10.59 -16.05
N GLY A 180 -14.10 -9.29 -16.13
CA GLY A 180 -14.30 -8.45 -17.32
C GLY A 180 -13.11 -8.38 -18.28
N CYS A 181 -12.15 -9.31 -18.22
CA CYS A 181 -10.93 -9.23 -19.01
C CYS A 181 -11.20 -9.39 -20.53
N THR A 182 -10.90 -8.35 -21.30
CA THR A 182 -10.95 -8.37 -22.78
C THR A 182 -9.58 -8.52 -23.44
N ASN A 183 -8.50 -8.51 -22.66
CA ASN A 183 -7.15 -8.64 -23.20
C ASN A 183 -6.77 -10.11 -23.41
N ALA A 184 -6.58 -10.49 -24.68
CA ALA A 184 -6.26 -11.86 -25.08
C ALA A 184 -4.92 -12.36 -24.52
N THR A 185 -3.94 -11.48 -24.31
CA THR A 185 -2.61 -11.88 -23.83
C THR A 185 -2.62 -12.30 -22.36
N CYS A 186 -3.56 -11.81 -21.56
CA CYS A 186 -3.66 -12.18 -20.14
C CYS A 186 -3.82 -13.69 -19.95
N GLY A 187 -4.62 -14.35 -20.78
CA GLY A 187 -4.81 -15.81 -20.68
C GLY A 187 -3.55 -16.58 -21.08
N GLN A 188 -2.87 -16.13 -22.13
CA GLN A 188 -1.63 -16.74 -22.63
C GLN A 188 -0.52 -16.63 -21.59
N HIS A 189 -0.29 -15.44 -21.03
CA HIS A 189 0.73 -15.22 -19.99
C HIS A 189 0.45 -16.06 -18.73
N LYS A 190 -0.79 -16.06 -18.23
CA LYS A 190 -1.15 -16.85 -17.05
C LYS A 190 -0.92 -18.34 -17.27
N THR A 191 -1.27 -18.86 -18.44
CA THR A 191 -1.03 -20.26 -18.81
C THR A 191 0.47 -20.59 -18.85
N TRP A 192 1.28 -19.70 -19.43
CA TRP A 192 2.73 -19.86 -19.52
C TRP A 192 3.39 -19.90 -18.12
N PHE A 193 3.03 -18.95 -17.23
CA PHE A 193 3.52 -18.94 -15.87
C PHE A 193 3.06 -20.16 -15.05
N ALA A 194 1.81 -20.60 -15.22
CA ALA A 194 1.28 -21.79 -14.54
C ALA A 194 2.04 -23.09 -14.89
N ARG A 195 2.76 -23.11 -16.02
CA ARG A 195 3.63 -24.22 -16.46
C ARG A 195 5.09 -24.06 -16.04
N GLY A 196 5.39 -23.02 -15.25
CA GLY A 196 6.75 -22.70 -14.80
C GLY A 196 7.60 -22.06 -15.90
N GLY A 197 6.97 -21.31 -16.80
CA GLY A 197 7.67 -20.63 -17.89
C GLY A 197 8.01 -21.54 -19.08
N ARG A 198 7.27 -22.64 -19.24
CA ARG A 198 7.42 -23.64 -20.31
C ARG A 198 6.21 -23.68 -21.24
#